data_AF-A0A816GBM7-F1
#
_entry.id   AF-A0A816GBM7-F1
#
_cell.length_a   1.000
_cell.length_b   1.000
_cell.length_c   1.000
_cell.angle_alpha   90.00
_cell.angle_beta   90.00
_cell.angle_gamma   90.00
#
_symmetry.space_group_name_H-M   'P 1'
#
loop_
_entity.id
_entity.type
_entity.pdbx_description
1 polymer ?
#
loop_
_entity_poly.entity_id
_entity_poly.type
_entity_poly.pdbx_seq_one_letter_code
_entity_poly.pdbx_strand_id
1 'polypeptide(L)'
;MGFRFCQQYNRRPEFRKLCDTIRTHFQQSQKYSQQMYSVNFQLPETQALHLETRLVQLDTAIAMELWQEAFKAVEDIHAFTTISKKTPRPQQLASYYSKVALVFWKAGNYVFHATTVLKLYVLHREQKKNITHAELSRLSTKALLSILSIPLPTPRTQIDEHLETEETTNEKQKRLTSLLSLQQIPTRASLIRDMIKQGVLNFVYPELKNMYEWLEVEFNPLKLSKKMEESIDFIEKLAQPEYSQYMPALRDVTVVRLLQQISQVYRTIELKRFIDLAPAIDKHRLEKIIVNAAKNNDVQVRIEHKAKALTFGTDLNLSTGQPSDNQMASKSSVLQKMPNEQIRNQLMAISRSVYASMEIINEKGNKERNDKLKQDIARTYYRDEVNQRKEILRRRELIERYKEEKETESRNKLREREIVSRHQEDERVKEDENRRKAEQARRKAEAALEREKEEHRLNMKIAIDKLRESEIGRRIVELIGDEELFKYDPDSLNSLHIDAVIKHSREQKEKLKVQYKKVDYFVRALHEAEVPLISQLSETESQRRREIQQSERENAIERRERLKRMEDDKSAFLQSIRGQRHEDFMAKKKEFEQRLSVVRQQRLEQI
;
A
#
# COMPACT_ATOMS: atom_id res chain seq x y z
N MET A 1 0.09 -3.59 40.13
CA MET A 1 -0.93 -3.95 41.14
C MET A 1 -2.36 -3.89 40.57
N GLY A 2 -2.81 -2.76 40.01
CA GLY A 2 -4.17 -2.61 39.46
C GLY A 2 -4.58 -3.66 38.41
N PHE A 3 -3.69 -4.00 37.47
CA PHE A 3 -3.98 -5.06 36.48
C PHE A 3 -4.18 -6.44 37.11
N ARG A 4 -3.32 -6.84 38.05
CA ARG A 4 -3.45 -8.12 38.77
C ARG A 4 -4.75 -8.19 39.58
N PHE A 5 -5.17 -7.09 40.19
CA PHE A 5 -6.47 -6.99 40.86
C PHE A 5 -7.63 -7.23 39.87
N CYS A 6 -7.60 -6.57 38.71
CA CYS A 6 -8.64 -6.76 37.69
C CYS A 6 -8.68 -8.21 37.19
N GLN A 7 -7.52 -8.84 37.03
CA GLN A 7 -7.38 -10.24 36.65
C GLN A 7 -7.97 -11.20 37.70
N GLN A 8 -7.58 -11.01 38.97
CA GLN A 8 -7.98 -11.88 40.08
C GLN A 8 -9.50 -11.90 40.29
N TYR A 9 -10.15 -10.75 40.14
CA TYR A 9 -11.61 -10.60 40.32
C TYR A 9 -12.40 -10.59 39.00
N ASN A 10 -11.74 -10.88 37.88
CA ASN A 10 -12.33 -10.87 36.52
C ASN A 10 -13.12 -9.58 36.18
N ARG A 11 -12.63 -8.42 36.64
CA ARG A 11 -13.26 -7.10 36.49
C ARG A 11 -12.95 -6.48 35.13
N ARG A 12 -13.62 -6.97 34.08
CA ARG A 12 -13.41 -6.55 32.68
C ARG A 12 -13.68 -5.06 32.41
N PRO A 13 -14.78 -4.44 32.91
CA PRO A 13 -15.04 -3.01 32.69
C PRO A 13 -13.98 -2.10 33.30
N GLU A 14 -13.56 -2.39 34.53
CA GLU A 14 -12.55 -1.64 35.28
C GLU A 14 -11.18 -1.76 34.62
N PHE A 15 -10.84 -2.94 34.08
CA PHE A 15 -9.64 -3.13 33.27
C PHE A 15 -9.61 -2.20 32.06
N ARG A 16 -10.73 -2.07 31.32
CA ARG A 16 -10.83 -1.15 30.16
C ARG A 16 -10.64 0.30 30.57
N LYS A 17 -11.35 0.72 31.63
CA LYS A 17 -11.20 2.08 32.19
C LYS A 17 -9.76 2.36 32.58
N LEU A 18 -9.10 1.42 33.25
CA LEU A 18 -7.69 1.54 33.62
C LEU A 18 -6.78 1.68 32.39
N CYS A 19 -7.00 0.89 31.33
CA CYS A 19 -6.25 1.02 30.08
C CYS A 19 -6.39 2.42 29.48
N ASP A 20 -7.60 2.96 29.42
CA ASP A 20 -7.89 4.29 28.90
C ASP A 20 -7.28 5.40 29.77
N THR A 21 -7.37 5.29 31.10
CA THR A 21 -6.72 6.22 32.02
C THR A 21 -5.21 6.27 31.78
N ILE A 22 -4.54 5.13 31.61
CA ILE A 22 -3.09 5.13 31.36
C ILE A 22 -2.75 5.69 29.97
N ARG A 23 -3.62 5.57 28.96
CA ARG A 23 -3.43 6.26 27.66
C ARG A 23 -3.54 7.77 27.83
N THR A 24 -4.56 8.24 28.54
CA THR A 24 -4.77 9.67 28.82
C THR A 24 -3.61 10.25 29.62
N HIS A 25 -3.13 9.57 30.67
CA HIS A 25 -1.97 10.01 31.44
C HIS A 25 -0.71 10.09 30.57
N PHE A 26 -0.48 9.12 29.69
CA PHE A 26 0.65 9.15 28.77
C PHE A 26 0.58 10.35 27.81
N GLN A 27 -0.59 10.63 27.23
CA GLN A 27 -0.78 11.80 26.36
C GLN A 27 -0.60 13.12 27.13
N GLN A 28 -1.07 13.21 28.37
CA GLN A 28 -0.87 14.39 29.22
C GLN A 28 0.62 14.60 29.52
N SER A 29 1.35 13.55 29.91
CA SER A 29 2.79 13.64 30.15
C SER A 29 3.58 14.09 28.93
N GLN A 30 3.13 13.76 27.70
CA GLN A 30 3.72 14.30 26.48
C GLN A 30 3.43 15.79 26.27
N LYS A 31 2.18 16.22 26.49
CA LYS A 31 1.79 17.63 26.34
C LYS A 31 2.53 18.54 27.32
N TYR A 32 2.78 18.06 28.54
CA TYR A 32 3.41 18.83 29.60
C TYR A 32 4.91 18.52 29.80
N SER A 33 5.61 18.03 28.76
CA SER A 33 7.03 17.62 28.88
C SER A 33 8.00 18.77 29.19
N GLN A 34 7.55 20.03 29.13
CA GLN A 34 8.37 21.22 29.39
C GLN A 34 8.24 21.72 30.84
N GLN A 35 7.38 21.10 31.65
CA GLN A 35 7.23 21.47 33.06
C GLN A 35 8.40 20.94 33.89
N MET A 36 8.81 21.69 34.94
CA MET A 36 9.99 21.35 35.76
C MET A 36 9.91 19.97 36.43
N TYR A 37 8.72 19.47 36.74
CA TYR A 37 8.50 18.15 37.35
C TYR A 37 7.93 17.11 36.37
N SER A 38 8.14 17.32 35.06
CA SER A 38 7.64 16.40 34.05
C SER A 38 8.50 15.14 33.93
N VAL A 39 7.84 14.03 33.55
CA VAL A 39 8.51 12.74 33.37
C VAL A 39 9.31 12.77 32.06
N ASN A 40 10.63 12.62 32.15
CA ASN A 40 11.50 12.57 30.97
C ASN A 40 11.49 11.18 30.32
N PHE A 41 10.88 11.08 29.14
CA PHE A 41 10.81 9.85 28.36
C PHE A 41 12.12 9.41 27.69
N GLN A 42 13.19 10.22 27.75
CA GLN A 42 14.51 9.86 27.20
C GLN A 42 15.36 9.04 28.18
N LEU A 43 14.98 9.03 29.46
CA LEU A 43 15.68 8.31 30.51
C LEU A 43 15.43 6.79 30.39
N PRO A 44 16.46 5.93 30.32
CA PRO A 44 16.29 4.49 30.13
C PRO A 44 15.47 3.79 31.22
N GLU A 45 15.55 4.24 32.46
CA GLU A 45 14.81 3.65 33.59
C GLU A 45 13.31 3.92 33.48
N THR A 46 12.94 5.16 33.22
CA THR A 46 11.56 5.57 32.92
C THR A 46 10.99 4.76 31.76
N GLN A 47 11.78 4.57 30.70
CA GLN A 47 11.37 3.77 29.55
C GLN A 47 11.13 2.30 29.90
N ALA A 48 12.03 1.70 30.68
CA ALA A 48 11.91 0.32 31.11
C ALA A 48 10.64 0.10 31.96
N LEU A 49 10.34 1.03 32.88
CA LEU A 49 9.14 0.96 33.74
C LEU A 49 7.83 1.13 32.94
N HIS A 50 7.79 2.07 32.00
CA HIS A 50 6.64 2.23 31.11
C HIS A 50 6.40 0.98 30.27
N LEU A 51 7.46 0.44 29.66
CA LEU A 51 7.35 -0.76 28.84
C LEU A 51 6.92 -1.97 29.69
N GLU A 52 7.49 -2.16 30.87
CA GLU A 52 7.11 -3.23 31.79
C GLU A 52 5.62 -3.13 32.18
N THR A 53 5.15 -1.92 32.51
CA THR A 53 3.74 -1.69 32.83
C THR A 53 2.82 -2.07 31.67
N ARG A 54 3.19 -1.69 30.43
CA ARG A 54 2.42 -2.04 29.22
C ARG A 54 2.51 -3.53 28.87
N LEU A 55 3.63 -4.18 29.13
CA LEU A 55 3.76 -5.63 28.94
C LEU A 55 2.89 -6.41 29.92
N VAL A 56 2.76 -5.95 31.16
CA VAL A 56 1.81 -6.51 32.13
C VAL A 56 0.37 -6.22 31.71
N GLN A 57 0.07 -5.03 31.18
CA GLN A 57 -1.24 -4.72 30.59
C GLN A 57 -1.60 -5.72 29.49
N LEU A 58 -0.67 -5.99 28.57
CA LEU A 58 -0.85 -6.96 27.50
C LEU A 58 -1.06 -8.38 28.04
N ASP A 59 -0.27 -8.83 29.01
CA ASP A 59 -0.44 -10.14 29.66
C ASP A 59 -1.82 -10.30 30.27
N THR A 60 -2.25 -9.31 31.05
CA THR A 60 -3.55 -9.37 31.71
C THR A 60 -4.69 -9.33 30.69
N ALA A 61 -4.56 -8.53 29.62
CA ALA A 61 -5.55 -8.53 28.54
C ALA A 61 -5.66 -9.91 27.86
N ILE A 62 -4.54 -10.57 27.60
CA ILE A 62 -4.50 -11.93 27.04
C ILE A 62 -5.11 -12.94 28.02
N ALA A 63 -4.73 -12.89 29.30
CA ALA A 63 -5.23 -13.81 30.33
C ALA A 63 -6.75 -13.67 30.58
N MET A 64 -7.32 -12.48 30.38
CA MET A 64 -8.75 -12.22 30.46
C MET A 64 -9.49 -12.40 29.12
N GLU A 65 -8.78 -12.82 28.07
CA GLU A 65 -9.27 -12.99 26.68
C GLU A 65 -9.87 -11.72 26.05
N LEU A 66 -9.38 -10.55 26.45
CA LEU A 66 -9.77 -9.25 25.91
C LEU A 66 -8.91 -8.90 24.69
N TRP A 67 -9.09 -9.62 23.57
CA TRP A 67 -8.24 -9.52 22.37
C TRP A 67 -8.17 -8.11 21.76
N GLN A 68 -9.27 -7.35 21.78
CA GLN A 68 -9.26 -5.96 21.29
C GLN A 68 -8.39 -5.04 22.16
N GLU A 69 -8.43 -5.19 23.48
CA GLU A 69 -7.57 -4.41 24.38
C GLU A 69 -6.13 -4.88 24.32
N ALA A 70 -5.89 -6.18 24.13
CA ALA A 70 -4.56 -6.71 23.86
C ALA A 70 -3.98 -6.06 22.59
N PHE A 71 -4.77 -5.96 21.52
CA PHE A 71 -4.34 -5.32 20.28
C PHE A 71 -4.02 -3.83 20.49
N LYS A 72 -4.91 -3.06 21.14
CA LYS A 72 -4.62 -1.65 21.46
C LYS A 72 -3.37 -1.49 22.32
N ALA A 73 -3.13 -2.39 23.28
CA ALA A 73 -1.91 -2.38 24.10
C ALA A 73 -0.65 -2.62 23.26
N VAL A 74 -0.71 -3.46 22.21
CA VAL A 74 0.38 -3.62 21.24
C VAL A 74 0.64 -2.33 20.46
N GLU A 75 -0.41 -1.62 20.03
CA GLU A 75 -0.27 -0.31 19.37
C GLU A 75 0.34 0.74 20.30
N ASP A 76 -0.10 0.77 21.56
CA ASP A 76 0.44 1.67 22.58
C ASP A 76 1.94 1.41 22.83
N ILE A 77 2.36 0.13 22.88
CA ILE A 77 3.78 -0.24 23.02
C ILE A 77 4.56 0.21 21.79
N HIS A 78 4.05 -0.04 20.58
CA HIS A 78 4.73 0.37 19.35
C HIS A 78 4.89 1.90 19.27
N ALA A 79 3.81 2.65 19.51
CA ALA A 79 3.83 4.11 19.54
C ALA A 79 4.85 4.63 20.56
N PHE A 80 4.92 4.01 21.75
CA PHE A 80 5.91 4.34 22.76
C PHE A 80 7.36 4.09 22.27
N THR A 81 7.64 2.93 21.66
CA THR A 81 8.97 2.62 21.15
C THR A 81 9.44 3.59 20.06
N THR A 82 8.53 4.05 19.20
CA THR A 82 8.82 5.05 18.16
C THR A 82 9.21 6.40 18.76
N ILE A 83 8.57 6.80 19.86
CA ILE A 83 8.81 8.09 20.54
C ILE A 83 10.11 8.06 21.34
N SER A 84 10.42 6.94 21.97
CA SER A 84 11.60 6.74 22.81
C SER A 84 12.93 6.84 22.05
N LYS A 85 12.96 6.59 20.73
CA LYS A 85 14.14 6.52 19.83
C LYS A 85 15.26 5.55 20.27
N LYS A 86 15.26 5.05 21.51
CA LYS A 86 16.20 4.08 22.05
C LYS A 86 15.61 2.68 22.00
N THR A 87 16.43 1.70 21.64
CA THR A 87 16.02 0.30 21.59
C THR A 87 15.79 -0.25 23.02
N PRO A 88 14.61 -0.83 23.31
CA PRO A 88 14.33 -1.43 24.61
C PRO A 88 15.29 -2.57 24.97
N ARG A 89 15.25 -2.99 26.25
CA ARG A 89 16.05 -4.13 26.69
C ARG A 89 15.67 -5.41 25.90
N PRO A 90 16.65 -6.13 25.35
CA PRO A 90 16.53 -7.46 24.73
C PRO A 90 15.44 -8.38 25.29
N GLN A 91 15.46 -8.62 26.60
CA GLN A 91 14.57 -9.55 27.29
C GLN A 91 13.10 -9.08 27.27
N GLN A 92 12.88 -7.76 27.45
CA GLN A 92 11.54 -7.17 27.38
C GLN A 92 10.98 -7.25 25.95
N LEU A 93 11.85 -7.05 24.95
CA LEU A 93 11.47 -7.17 23.54
C LEU A 93 11.16 -8.61 23.12
N ALA A 94 11.87 -9.60 23.66
CA ALA A 94 11.56 -11.01 23.46
C ALA A 94 10.20 -11.39 24.07
N SER A 95 9.91 -10.93 25.30
CA SER A 95 8.61 -11.11 25.95
C SER A 95 7.48 -10.45 25.15
N TYR A 96 7.72 -9.24 24.64
CA TYR A 96 6.79 -8.54 23.74
C TYR A 96 6.46 -9.36 22.49
N TYR A 97 7.46 -9.78 21.71
CA TYR A 97 7.23 -10.53 20.47
C TYR A 97 6.57 -11.89 20.71
N SER A 98 6.89 -12.57 21.82
CA SER A 98 6.19 -13.82 22.19
C SER A 98 4.68 -13.61 22.37
N LYS A 99 4.27 -12.52 23.04
CA LYS A 99 2.85 -12.18 23.27
C LYS A 99 2.17 -11.68 22.00
N VAL A 100 2.84 -10.82 21.23
CA VAL A 100 2.35 -10.31 19.95
C VAL A 100 2.09 -11.46 18.97
N ALA A 101 2.98 -12.45 18.93
CA ALA A 101 2.78 -13.64 18.10
C ALA A 101 1.49 -14.38 18.51
N LEU A 102 1.22 -14.52 19.80
CA LEU A 102 -0.03 -15.14 20.29
C LEU A 102 -1.27 -14.32 19.90
N VAL A 103 -1.22 -12.99 20.02
CA VAL A 103 -2.32 -12.10 19.60
C VAL A 103 -2.61 -12.26 18.11
N PHE A 104 -1.58 -12.26 17.26
CA PHE A 104 -1.76 -12.46 15.81
C PHE A 104 -2.32 -13.84 15.45
N TRP A 105 -1.91 -14.88 16.18
CA TRP A 105 -2.46 -16.22 15.99
C TRP A 105 -3.96 -16.27 16.28
N LYS A 106 -4.38 -15.72 17.43
CA LYS A 106 -5.79 -15.70 17.84
C LYS A 106 -6.65 -14.76 16.99
N ALA A 107 -6.04 -13.72 16.40
CA ALA A 107 -6.69 -12.83 15.44
C ALA A 107 -6.83 -13.42 14.03
N GLY A 108 -6.31 -14.63 13.76
CA GLY A 108 -6.33 -15.24 12.42
C GLY A 108 -5.33 -14.63 11.43
N ASN A 109 -4.40 -13.79 11.89
CA ASN A 109 -3.39 -13.12 11.08
C ASN A 109 -2.09 -13.93 11.03
N TYR A 110 -2.13 -15.10 10.39
CA TYR A 110 -1.04 -16.08 10.40
C TYR A 110 0.29 -15.57 9.81
N VAL A 111 0.24 -14.71 8.79
CA VAL A 111 1.44 -14.11 8.19
C VAL A 111 2.18 -13.25 9.21
N PHE A 112 1.48 -12.36 9.91
CA PHE A 112 2.06 -11.51 10.95
C PHE A 112 2.52 -12.31 12.18
N HIS A 113 1.83 -13.40 12.52
CA HIS A 113 2.30 -14.36 13.52
C HIS A 113 3.68 -14.92 13.13
N ALA A 114 3.79 -15.50 11.93
CA ALA A 114 5.04 -16.09 11.44
C ALA A 114 6.16 -15.05 11.32
N THR A 115 5.87 -13.82 10.89
CA THR A 115 6.85 -12.74 10.89
C THR A 115 7.35 -12.41 12.30
N THR A 116 6.45 -12.39 13.27
CA THR A 116 6.82 -12.10 14.67
C THR A 116 7.67 -13.22 15.26
N VAL A 117 7.35 -14.49 14.97
CA VAL A 117 8.17 -15.65 15.38
C VAL A 117 9.56 -15.60 14.73
N LEU A 118 9.64 -15.23 13.44
CA LEU A 118 10.93 -15.08 12.76
C LEU A 118 11.76 -13.93 13.36
N LYS A 119 11.14 -12.79 13.69
CA LYS A 119 11.81 -11.70 14.41
C LYS A 119 12.30 -12.14 15.79
N LEU A 120 11.51 -12.91 16.52
CA LEU A 120 11.90 -13.46 17.82
C LEU A 120 13.12 -14.39 17.68
N TYR A 121 13.17 -15.23 16.64
CA TYR A 121 14.33 -16.06 16.34
C TYR A 121 15.59 -15.23 16.08
N VAL A 122 15.51 -14.21 15.21
CA VAL A 122 16.64 -13.31 14.90
C VAL A 122 17.12 -12.60 16.17
N LEU A 123 16.19 -12.09 16.98
CA LEU A 123 16.47 -11.42 18.24
C LEU A 123 17.25 -12.32 19.21
N HIS A 124 16.80 -13.57 19.39
CA HIS A 124 17.48 -14.53 20.27
C HIS A 124 18.88 -14.89 19.76
N ARG A 125 19.06 -15.00 18.43
CA ARG A 125 20.35 -15.32 17.81
C ARG A 125 21.36 -14.18 17.95
N GLU A 126 20.94 -12.93 17.81
CA GLU A 126 21.84 -11.77 17.92
C GLU A 126 22.26 -11.47 19.36
N GLN A 127 21.42 -11.82 20.35
CA GLN A 127 21.60 -11.35 21.73
C GLN A 127 22.20 -12.37 22.69
N LYS A 128 21.87 -13.67 22.53
CA LYS A 128 22.41 -14.72 23.40
C LYS A 128 23.75 -15.21 22.85
N LYS A 129 24.86 -14.67 23.36
CA LYS A 129 26.23 -15.14 23.03
C LYS A 129 26.43 -16.64 23.29
N ASN A 130 25.70 -17.21 24.26
CA ASN A 130 25.74 -18.63 24.64
C ASN A 130 24.35 -19.29 24.50
N ILE A 131 23.74 -19.26 23.32
CA ILE A 131 22.48 -20.00 23.08
C ILE A 131 22.76 -21.51 23.01
N THR A 132 21.97 -22.31 23.73
CA THR A 132 22.10 -23.77 23.65
C THR A 132 21.58 -24.26 22.29
N HIS A 133 22.19 -25.32 21.76
CA HIS A 133 21.75 -25.92 20.49
C HIS A 133 20.28 -26.35 20.56
N ALA A 134 19.85 -26.92 21.70
CA ALA A 134 18.45 -27.31 21.92
C ALA A 134 17.47 -26.12 21.87
N GLU A 135 17.82 -24.97 22.47
CA GLU A 135 16.97 -23.77 22.41
C GLU A 135 16.90 -23.20 20.98
N LEU A 136 18.03 -23.21 20.28
CA LEU A 136 18.09 -22.77 18.89
C LEU A 136 17.25 -23.68 17.98
N SER A 137 17.36 -25.00 18.12
CA SER A 137 16.54 -25.97 17.38
C SER A 137 15.06 -25.82 17.68
N ARG A 138 14.70 -25.55 18.93
CA ARG A 138 13.31 -25.32 19.34
C ARG A 138 12.73 -24.08 18.65
N LEU A 139 13.46 -22.96 18.65
CA LEU A 139 13.06 -21.70 18.01
C LEU A 139 13.03 -21.80 16.48
N SER A 140 14.03 -22.46 15.88
CA SER A 140 14.08 -22.68 14.44
C SER A 140 12.95 -23.57 13.94
N THR A 141 12.64 -24.64 14.68
CA THR A 141 11.50 -25.52 14.37
C THR A 141 10.19 -24.76 14.48
N LYS A 142 10.01 -23.94 15.53
CA LYS A 142 8.84 -23.08 15.67
C LYS A 142 8.70 -22.11 14.49
N ALA A 143 9.79 -21.46 14.08
CA ALA A 143 9.80 -20.54 12.94
C ALA A 143 9.42 -21.26 11.64
N LEU A 144 10.04 -22.42 11.35
CA LEU A 144 9.72 -23.23 10.18
C LEU A 144 8.22 -23.61 10.15
N LEU A 145 7.72 -24.19 11.24
CA LEU A 145 6.32 -24.61 11.33
C LEU A 145 5.36 -23.44 11.18
N SER A 146 5.67 -22.30 11.81
CA SER A 146 4.83 -21.09 11.70
C SER A 146 4.73 -20.56 10.27
N ILE A 147 5.82 -20.61 9.49
CA ILE A 147 5.87 -20.13 8.10
C ILE A 147 5.20 -21.13 7.14
N LEU A 148 5.47 -22.43 7.30
CA LEU A 148 4.87 -23.46 6.45
C LEU A 148 3.36 -23.62 6.69
N SER A 149 2.88 -23.35 7.90
CA SER A 149 1.46 -23.44 8.27
C SER A 149 0.63 -22.22 7.86
N ILE A 150 1.22 -21.21 7.21
CA ILE A 150 0.46 -20.09 6.65
C ILE A 150 -0.51 -20.65 5.59
N PRO A 151 -1.84 -20.47 5.74
CA PRO A 151 -2.81 -21.00 4.81
C PRO A 151 -2.60 -20.52 3.38
N LEU A 152 -2.80 -21.43 2.43
CA LEU A 152 -2.92 -21.18 1.01
C LEU A 152 -4.38 -21.48 0.66
N PRO A 153 -5.27 -20.52 0.35
CA PRO A 153 -5.16 -19.06 0.21
C PRO A 153 -5.27 -18.28 1.53
N THR A 154 -4.92 -16.99 1.49
CA THR A 154 -5.17 -16.07 2.62
C THR A 154 -6.67 -16.05 2.92
N PRO A 155 -7.10 -16.42 4.14
CA PRO A 155 -8.51 -16.46 4.47
C PRO A 155 -9.09 -15.04 4.40
N ARG A 156 -9.96 -14.77 3.42
CA ARG A 156 -10.82 -13.59 3.44
C ARG A 156 -11.97 -13.86 4.40
N THR A 157 -12.25 -12.92 5.30
CA THR A 157 -13.45 -13.07 6.14
C THR A 157 -14.69 -12.93 5.26
N GLN A 158 -15.78 -13.59 5.62
CA GLN A 158 -17.06 -13.44 4.89
C GLN A 158 -17.49 -11.97 4.80
N ILE A 159 -17.08 -11.12 5.75
CA ILE A 159 -17.37 -9.70 5.75
C ILE A 159 -16.53 -8.95 4.71
N ASP A 160 -15.23 -9.25 4.61
CA ASP A 160 -14.35 -8.69 3.57
C ASP A 160 -14.76 -9.17 2.16
N GLU A 161 -15.51 -10.27 2.06
CA GLU A 161 -16.06 -10.78 0.81
C GLU A 161 -17.28 -9.95 0.32
N HIS A 162 -18.04 -9.34 1.23
CA HIS A 162 -19.24 -8.56 0.90
C HIS A 162 -19.02 -7.05 0.98
N LEU A 163 -17.98 -6.58 1.70
CA LEU A 163 -17.51 -5.19 1.67
C LEU A 163 -16.36 -5.08 0.66
N GLU A 164 -16.69 -4.74 -0.58
CA GLU A 164 -15.76 -4.54 -1.71
C GLU A 164 -14.84 -3.29 -1.54
N THR A 165 -14.11 -3.17 -0.43
CA THR A 165 -13.06 -2.14 -0.30
C THR A 165 -11.71 -2.80 -0.07
N GLU A 166 -11.08 -3.27 -1.15
CA GLU A 166 -9.69 -3.76 -1.12
C GLU A 166 -8.74 -2.73 -0.46
N GLU A 167 -9.05 -1.44 -0.59
CA GLU A 167 -8.36 -0.34 0.10
C GLU A 167 -8.35 -0.50 1.63
N THR A 168 -9.49 -0.81 2.27
CA THR A 168 -9.55 -0.94 3.73
C THR A 168 -8.77 -2.15 4.22
N THR A 169 -8.77 -3.25 3.46
CA THR A 169 -7.99 -4.46 3.77
C THR A 169 -6.49 -4.18 3.68
N ASN A 170 -6.06 -3.47 2.63
CA ASN A 170 -4.66 -3.07 2.44
C ASN A 170 -4.21 -2.06 3.50
N GLU A 171 -5.06 -1.10 3.89
CA GLU A 171 -4.77 -0.15 4.98
C GLU A 171 -4.60 -0.86 6.32
N LYS A 172 -5.49 -1.81 6.64
CA LYS A 172 -5.35 -2.66 7.84
C LYS A 172 -4.00 -3.40 7.82
N GLN A 173 -3.65 -4.03 6.70
CA GLN A 173 -2.36 -4.73 6.56
C GLN A 173 -1.16 -3.78 6.66
N LYS A 174 -1.22 -2.57 6.09
CA LYS A 174 -0.18 -1.54 6.24
C LYS A 174 -0.01 -1.09 7.69
N ARG A 175 -1.11 -0.89 8.42
CA ARG A 175 -1.09 -0.57 9.85
C ARG A 175 -0.42 -1.69 10.66
N LEU A 176 -0.79 -2.95 10.41
CA LEU A 176 -0.17 -4.12 11.03
C LEU A 176 1.34 -4.25 10.70
N THR A 177 1.70 -3.94 9.47
CA THR A 177 3.09 -3.93 9.00
C THR A 177 3.92 -2.88 9.73
N SER A 178 3.35 -1.68 9.91
CA SER A 178 3.96 -0.60 10.69
C SER A 178 4.18 -1.00 12.16
N LEU A 179 3.24 -1.70 12.80
CA LEU A 179 3.37 -2.17 14.19
C LEU A 179 4.57 -3.10 14.41
N LEU A 180 4.94 -3.89 13.41
CA LEU A 180 6.13 -4.72 13.44
C LEU A 180 7.39 -4.00 12.95
N SER A 181 7.33 -2.70 12.66
CA SER A 181 8.44 -1.92 12.07
C SER A 181 8.95 -2.53 10.76
N LEU A 182 8.02 -3.00 9.92
CA LEU A 182 8.32 -3.49 8.57
C LEU A 182 8.00 -2.40 7.55
N GLN A 183 8.77 -2.32 6.47
CA GLN A 183 8.54 -1.36 5.38
C GLN A 183 7.54 -1.88 4.34
N GLN A 184 7.50 -3.19 4.13
CA GLN A 184 6.64 -3.86 3.17
C GLN A 184 5.75 -4.86 3.86
N ILE A 185 4.53 -5.03 3.31
CA ILE A 185 3.58 -6.02 3.81
C ILE A 185 4.21 -7.40 3.64
N PRO A 186 4.40 -8.17 4.73
CA PRO A 186 5.01 -9.49 4.64
C PRO A 186 4.10 -10.42 3.84
N THR A 187 4.71 -11.27 3.02
CA THR A 187 4.05 -12.33 2.27
C THR A 187 4.62 -13.67 2.68
N ARG A 188 3.89 -14.77 2.48
CA ARG A 188 4.42 -16.12 2.75
C ARG A 188 5.74 -16.35 2.00
N ALA A 189 5.81 -15.90 0.76
CA ALA A 189 7.01 -16.00 -0.07
C ALA A 189 8.16 -15.11 0.40
N SER A 190 7.91 -13.88 0.86
CA SER A 190 8.97 -13.07 1.47
C SER A 190 9.50 -13.73 2.73
N LEU A 191 8.63 -14.28 3.57
CA LEU A 191 9.00 -14.98 4.79
C LEU A 191 9.82 -16.25 4.55
N ILE A 192 9.49 -17.03 3.51
CA ILE A 192 10.31 -18.19 3.10
C ILE A 192 11.71 -17.74 2.68
N ARG A 193 11.82 -16.69 1.87
CA ARG A 193 13.13 -16.13 1.47
C ARG A 193 13.92 -15.63 2.67
N ASP A 194 13.26 -14.93 3.59
CA ASP A 194 13.89 -14.43 4.81
C ASP A 194 14.33 -15.57 5.74
N MET A 195 13.53 -16.62 5.88
CA MET A 195 13.87 -17.83 6.65
C MET A 195 15.14 -18.51 6.12
N ILE A 196 15.25 -18.64 4.79
CA ILE A 196 16.44 -19.21 4.13
C ILE A 196 17.65 -18.30 4.35
N LYS A 197 17.50 -16.98 4.13
CA LYS A 197 18.56 -15.99 4.36
C LYS A 197 19.08 -16.01 5.81
N GLN A 198 18.19 -16.21 6.76
CA GLN A 198 18.52 -16.31 8.19
C GLN A 198 19.07 -17.69 8.60
N GLY A 199 19.18 -18.65 7.67
CA GLY A 199 19.77 -19.96 7.93
C GLY A 199 18.97 -20.81 8.92
N VAL A 200 17.65 -20.61 9.02
CA VAL A 200 16.80 -21.33 9.99
C VAL A 200 16.89 -22.84 9.77
N LEU A 201 16.89 -23.29 8.52
CA LEU A 201 16.92 -24.71 8.12
C LEU A 201 18.17 -25.48 8.60
N ASN A 202 19.23 -24.78 9.00
CA ASN A 202 20.46 -25.42 9.48
C ASN A 202 20.34 -25.92 10.93
N PHE A 203 19.39 -25.40 11.69
CA PHE A 203 19.24 -25.69 13.11
C PHE A 203 17.95 -26.45 13.45
N VAL A 204 17.08 -26.68 12.46
CA VAL A 204 15.86 -27.49 12.61
C VAL A 204 16.23 -28.97 12.78
N TYR A 205 15.36 -29.74 13.45
CA TYR A 205 15.47 -31.21 13.50
C TYR A 205 15.65 -31.81 12.09
N PRO A 206 16.57 -32.76 11.89
CA PRO A 206 16.82 -33.38 10.59
C PRO A 206 15.56 -33.92 9.90
N GLU A 207 14.65 -34.51 10.67
CA GLU A 207 13.37 -35.10 10.23
C GLU A 207 12.40 -34.05 9.65
N LEU A 208 12.60 -32.78 9.99
CA LEU A 208 11.73 -31.66 9.60
C LEU A 208 12.36 -30.76 8.55
N LYS A 209 13.67 -30.90 8.30
CA LYS A 209 14.42 -30.07 7.34
C LYS A 209 13.84 -30.16 5.92
N ASN A 210 13.41 -31.35 5.52
CA ASN A 210 12.91 -31.63 4.17
C ASN A 210 11.47 -31.16 3.95
N MET A 211 10.73 -30.75 4.99
CA MET A 211 9.36 -30.27 4.85
C MET A 211 9.25 -29.05 3.91
N TYR A 212 10.23 -28.15 3.98
CA TYR A 212 10.33 -27.02 3.07
C TYR A 212 10.48 -27.49 1.62
N GLU A 213 11.37 -28.45 1.38
CA GLU A 213 11.64 -28.98 0.05
C GLU A 213 10.39 -29.67 -0.52
N TRP A 214 9.68 -30.48 0.27
CA TRP A 214 8.49 -31.18 -0.20
C TRP A 214 7.30 -30.26 -0.49
N LEU A 215 7.11 -29.18 0.27
CA LEU A 215 5.97 -28.27 0.09
C LEU A 215 6.21 -27.18 -0.96
N GLU A 216 7.47 -26.75 -1.16
CA GLU A 216 7.78 -25.58 -2.00
C GLU A 216 8.61 -25.90 -3.25
N VAL A 217 9.41 -26.97 -3.25
CA VAL A 217 10.40 -27.23 -4.31
C VAL A 217 10.06 -28.52 -5.07
N GLU A 218 10.01 -29.66 -4.38
CA GLU A 218 9.80 -30.99 -4.96
C GLU A 218 8.37 -31.14 -5.51
N PHE A 219 8.27 -31.57 -6.76
CA PHE A 219 7.00 -31.92 -7.38
C PHE A 219 6.77 -33.43 -7.28
N ASN A 220 5.98 -33.89 -6.29
CA ASN A 220 5.73 -35.31 -6.06
C ASN A 220 4.35 -35.57 -5.44
N PRO A 221 3.26 -35.44 -6.21
CA PRO A 221 1.90 -35.46 -5.67
C PRO A 221 1.52 -36.80 -5.01
N LEU A 222 2.09 -37.93 -5.44
CA LEU A 222 1.69 -39.24 -4.92
C LEU A 222 2.28 -39.55 -3.54
N LYS A 223 3.47 -39.01 -3.23
CA LYS A 223 4.19 -39.29 -1.97
C LYS A 223 4.12 -38.14 -0.96
N LEU A 224 3.70 -36.95 -1.39
CA LEU A 224 3.68 -35.73 -0.57
C LEU A 224 2.96 -35.93 0.77
N SER A 225 1.71 -36.35 0.76
CA SER A 225 0.90 -36.53 1.97
C SER A 225 1.52 -37.52 2.96
N LYS A 226 2.09 -38.62 2.45
CA LYS A 226 2.70 -39.65 3.30
C LYS A 226 3.98 -39.13 3.96
N LYS A 227 4.90 -38.54 3.17
CA LYS A 227 6.13 -37.93 3.69
C LYS A 227 5.82 -36.86 4.75
N MET A 228 4.78 -36.07 4.48
CA MET A 228 4.37 -34.99 5.36
C MET A 228 3.76 -35.50 6.67
N GLU A 229 2.92 -36.54 6.62
CA GLU A 229 2.34 -37.15 7.83
C GLU A 229 3.44 -37.78 8.70
N GLU A 230 4.47 -38.41 8.11
CA GLU A 230 5.62 -38.93 8.86
C GLU A 230 6.33 -37.82 9.67
N SER A 231 6.49 -36.62 9.10
CA SER A 231 7.02 -35.45 9.83
C SER A 231 6.06 -34.90 10.88
N ILE A 232 4.74 -34.93 10.63
CA ILE A 232 3.72 -34.51 11.60
C ILE A 232 3.69 -35.45 12.80
N ASP A 233 3.71 -36.76 12.56
CA ASP A 233 3.77 -37.80 13.60
C ASP A 233 5.01 -37.65 14.48
N PHE A 234 6.16 -37.29 13.87
CA PHE A 234 7.37 -36.97 14.64
C PHE A 234 7.14 -35.78 15.57
N ILE A 235 6.52 -34.70 15.09
CA ILE A 235 6.23 -33.50 15.91
C ILE A 235 5.23 -33.83 17.02
N GLU A 236 4.20 -34.63 16.74
CA GLU A 236 3.23 -35.05 17.75
C GLU A 236 3.88 -35.89 18.85
N LYS A 237 4.85 -36.77 18.50
CA LYS A 237 5.66 -37.53 19.46
C LYS A 237 6.56 -36.66 20.34
N LEU A 238 7.00 -35.50 19.86
CA LEU A 238 7.76 -34.54 20.67
C LEU A 238 6.92 -33.93 21.81
N ALA A 239 5.59 -34.07 21.77
CA ALA A 239 4.63 -33.65 22.80
C ALA A 239 4.81 -32.20 23.29
N GLN A 240 5.29 -31.30 22.41
CA GLN A 240 5.45 -29.89 22.76
C GLN A 240 4.18 -29.09 22.41
N PRO A 241 3.56 -28.41 23.39
CA PRO A 241 2.29 -27.70 23.18
C PRO A 241 2.41 -26.54 22.19
N GLU A 242 3.61 -25.97 22.04
CA GLU A 242 3.88 -24.89 21.10
C GLU A 242 3.80 -25.32 19.63
N TYR A 243 3.98 -26.62 19.34
CA TYR A 243 3.95 -27.15 17.98
C TYR A 243 2.58 -27.66 17.58
N SER A 244 1.82 -28.24 18.52
CA SER A 244 0.51 -28.84 18.26
C SER A 244 -0.48 -27.87 17.60
N GLN A 245 -0.38 -26.56 17.88
CA GLN A 245 -1.24 -25.55 17.27
C GLN A 245 -1.10 -25.45 15.74
N TYR A 246 0.05 -25.82 15.18
CA TYR A 246 0.35 -25.70 13.75
C TYR A 246 -0.16 -26.90 12.93
N MET A 247 -0.33 -28.07 13.55
CA MET A 247 -0.58 -29.33 12.84
C MET A 247 -1.84 -29.29 11.96
N PRO A 248 -3.00 -28.77 12.41
CA PRO A 248 -4.20 -28.72 11.58
C PRO A 248 -4.02 -27.85 10.33
N ALA A 249 -3.38 -26.69 10.48
CA ALA A 249 -3.15 -25.77 9.37
C ALA A 249 -2.14 -26.35 8.36
N LEU A 250 -1.15 -27.09 8.85
CA LEU A 250 -0.15 -27.75 8.04
C LEU A 250 -0.74 -28.89 7.19
N ARG A 251 -1.67 -29.70 7.76
CA ARG A 251 -2.44 -30.70 7.01
C ARG A 251 -3.27 -30.04 5.89
N ASP A 252 -3.95 -28.92 6.18
CA ASP A 252 -4.73 -28.17 5.18
C ASP A 252 -3.85 -27.64 4.05
N VAL A 253 -2.70 -27.02 4.38
CA VAL A 253 -1.72 -26.52 3.39
C VAL A 253 -1.20 -27.65 2.50
N THR A 254 -0.93 -28.81 3.09
CA THR A 254 -0.44 -30.00 2.36
C THR A 254 -1.47 -30.47 1.33
N VAL A 255 -2.75 -30.48 1.70
CA VAL A 255 -3.83 -30.84 0.77
C VAL A 255 -4.00 -29.83 -0.36
N VAL A 256 -3.88 -28.53 -0.07
CA VAL A 256 -3.93 -27.50 -1.12
C VAL A 256 -2.75 -27.63 -2.08
N ARG A 257 -1.53 -27.90 -1.56
CA ARG A 257 -0.35 -28.19 -2.39
C ARG A 257 -0.53 -29.46 -3.22
N LEU A 258 -1.05 -30.53 -2.63
CA LEU A 258 -1.39 -31.76 -3.33
C LEU A 258 -2.38 -31.49 -4.48
N LEU A 259 -3.43 -30.73 -4.21
CA LEU A 259 -4.45 -30.35 -5.20
C LEU A 259 -3.82 -29.55 -6.36
N GLN A 260 -2.95 -28.58 -6.05
CA GLN A 260 -2.20 -27.78 -7.04
C GLN A 260 -1.26 -28.64 -7.90
N GLN A 261 -0.58 -29.63 -7.31
CA GLN A 261 0.31 -30.52 -8.06
C GLN A 261 -0.51 -31.49 -8.93
N ILE A 262 -1.59 -32.06 -8.41
CA ILE A 262 -2.47 -32.97 -9.17
C ILE A 262 -3.13 -32.26 -10.33
N SER A 263 -3.59 -31.02 -10.16
CA SER A 263 -4.25 -30.27 -11.23
C SER A 263 -3.35 -30.02 -12.44
N GLN A 264 -2.02 -29.99 -12.26
CA GLN A 264 -1.07 -29.78 -13.36
C GLN A 264 -0.86 -31.04 -14.23
N VAL A 265 -1.10 -32.23 -13.68
CA VAL A 265 -0.83 -33.52 -14.34
C VAL A 265 -2.12 -34.21 -14.79
N TYR A 266 -3.15 -34.17 -13.94
CA TYR A 266 -4.39 -34.89 -14.18
C TYR A 266 -5.46 -33.94 -14.71
N ARG A 267 -6.14 -34.37 -15.78
CA ARG A 267 -7.37 -33.72 -16.26
C ARG A 267 -8.60 -34.16 -15.44
N THR A 268 -8.67 -35.44 -15.11
CA THR A 268 -9.77 -36.03 -14.34
C THR A 268 -9.21 -37.05 -13.36
N ILE A 269 -9.67 -37.04 -12.12
CA ILE A 269 -9.31 -38.02 -11.09
C ILE A 269 -10.56 -38.48 -10.33
N GLU A 270 -10.62 -39.75 -9.96
CA GLU A 270 -11.69 -40.25 -9.11
C GLU A 270 -11.59 -39.62 -7.70
N LEU A 271 -12.73 -39.20 -7.15
CA LEU A 271 -12.79 -38.59 -5.82
C LEU A 271 -12.28 -39.55 -4.73
N LYS A 272 -12.56 -40.85 -4.86
CA LYS A 272 -12.03 -41.88 -3.95
C LYS A 272 -10.51 -41.91 -3.98
N ARG A 273 -9.92 -41.88 -5.18
CA ARG A 273 -8.47 -41.86 -5.34
C ARG A 273 -7.84 -40.63 -4.71
N PHE A 274 -8.49 -39.47 -4.79
CA PHE A 274 -8.02 -38.26 -4.13
C PHE A 274 -8.11 -38.35 -2.59
N ILE A 275 -9.17 -38.97 -2.06
CA ILE A 275 -9.31 -39.25 -0.61
C ILE A 275 -8.18 -40.19 -0.14
N ASP A 276 -7.87 -41.23 -0.90
CA ASP A 276 -6.78 -42.17 -0.57
C ASP A 276 -5.40 -41.49 -0.57
N LEU A 277 -5.23 -40.42 -1.34
CA LEU A 277 -4.01 -39.63 -1.37
C LEU A 277 -3.89 -38.65 -0.19
N ALA A 278 -4.98 -38.39 0.55
CA ALA A 278 -5.00 -37.50 1.71
C ALA A 278 -5.77 -38.13 2.89
N PRO A 279 -5.33 -39.29 3.41
CA PRO A 279 -6.11 -40.07 4.38
C PRO A 279 -6.24 -39.41 5.75
N ALA A 280 -5.37 -38.45 6.08
CA ALA A 280 -5.34 -37.77 7.38
C ALA A 280 -6.47 -36.73 7.55
N ILE A 281 -7.23 -36.42 6.51
CA ILE A 281 -8.30 -35.42 6.53
C ILE A 281 -9.66 -36.07 6.29
N ASP A 282 -10.65 -35.67 7.08
CA ASP A 282 -12.04 -36.07 6.88
C ASP A 282 -12.56 -35.67 5.49
N LYS A 283 -13.42 -36.51 4.91
CA LYS A 283 -13.98 -36.32 3.56
C LYS A 283 -14.69 -34.97 3.40
N HIS A 284 -15.47 -34.54 4.38
CA HIS A 284 -16.22 -33.27 4.29
C HIS A 284 -15.29 -32.07 4.41
N ARG A 285 -14.26 -32.16 5.26
CA ARG A 285 -13.22 -31.13 5.36
C ARG A 285 -12.40 -31.04 4.07
N LEU A 286 -12.04 -32.18 3.48
CA LEU A 286 -11.33 -32.27 2.20
C LEU A 286 -12.11 -31.56 1.08
N GLU A 287 -13.42 -31.85 0.97
CA GLU A 287 -14.29 -31.21 0.00
C GLU A 287 -14.39 -29.69 0.22
N LYS A 288 -14.53 -29.25 1.48
CA LYS A 288 -14.54 -27.82 1.83
C LYS A 288 -13.24 -27.11 1.42
N ILE A 289 -12.09 -27.77 1.58
CA ILE A 289 -10.78 -27.23 1.15
C ILE A 289 -10.74 -27.10 -0.37
N ILE A 290 -11.19 -28.11 -1.12
CA ILE A 290 -11.24 -28.08 -2.59
C ILE A 290 -12.14 -26.93 -3.07
N VAL A 291 -13.33 -26.79 -2.48
CA VAL A 291 -14.27 -25.70 -2.83
C VAL A 291 -13.68 -24.33 -2.52
N ASN A 292 -13.03 -24.16 -1.37
CA ASN A 292 -12.38 -22.90 -1.02
C ASN A 292 -11.23 -22.57 -1.98
N ALA A 293 -10.42 -23.55 -2.39
CA ALA A 293 -9.35 -23.35 -3.37
C ALA A 293 -9.90 -22.98 -4.76
N ALA A 294 -11.04 -23.56 -5.16
CA ALA A 294 -11.74 -23.21 -6.39
C ALA A 294 -12.30 -21.77 -6.34
N LYS A 295 -12.97 -21.42 -5.25
CA LYS A 295 -13.60 -20.11 -5.02
C LYS A 295 -12.59 -18.96 -5.06
N ASN A 296 -11.41 -19.18 -4.47
CA ASN A 296 -10.34 -18.18 -4.43
C ASN A 296 -9.50 -18.14 -5.71
N ASN A 297 -9.86 -18.90 -6.75
CA ASN A 297 -9.16 -19.01 -8.03
C ASN A 297 -7.71 -19.50 -7.92
N ASP A 298 -7.38 -20.30 -6.90
CA ASP A 298 -6.04 -20.91 -6.77
C ASP A 298 -5.89 -22.13 -7.67
N VAL A 299 -6.96 -22.94 -7.79
CA VAL A 299 -7.00 -24.12 -8.66
C VAL A 299 -8.35 -24.17 -9.37
N GLN A 300 -8.31 -24.40 -10.68
CA GLN A 300 -9.52 -24.63 -11.45
C GLN A 300 -9.95 -26.09 -11.34
N VAL A 301 -10.93 -26.36 -10.49
CA VAL A 301 -11.47 -27.70 -10.22
C VAL A 301 -13.00 -27.68 -10.24
N ARG A 302 -13.59 -28.70 -10.83
CA ARG A 302 -15.02 -28.98 -10.84
C ARG A 302 -15.26 -30.32 -10.17
N ILE A 303 -16.21 -30.34 -9.23
CA ILE A 303 -16.58 -31.55 -8.49
C ILE A 303 -17.83 -32.13 -9.15
N GLU A 304 -17.72 -33.33 -9.70
CA GLU A 304 -18.84 -34.06 -10.29
C GLU A 304 -19.27 -35.19 -9.34
N HIS A 305 -20.26 -34.92 -8.48
CA HIS A 305 -20.73 -35.93 -7.50
C HIS A 305 -21.39 -37.15 -8.17
N LYS A 306 -22.06 -36.97 -9.30
CA LYS A 306 -22.68 -38.09 -10.05
C LYS A 306 -21.64 -39.08 -10.56
N ALA A 307 -20.54 -38.56 -11.13
CA ALA A 307 -19.42 -39.36 -11.62
C ALA A 307 -18.42 -39.72 -10.51
N LYS A 308 -18.55 -39.12 -9.31
CA LYS A 308 -17.59 -39.20 -8.20
C LYS A 308 -16.18 -38.85 -8.66
N ALA A 309 -16.03 -37.78 -9.43
CA ALA A 309 -14.76 -37.37 -10.04
C ALA A 309 -14.50 -35.87 -9.85
N LEU A 310 -13.22 -35.51 -9.84
CA LEU A 310 -12.72 -34.14 -9.92
C LEU A 310 -12.20 -33.90 -11.34
N THR A 311 -12.68 -32.84 -12.00
CA THR A 311 -12.24 -32.42 -13.33
C THR A 311 -11.49 -31.09 -13.25
N PHE A 312 -10.33 -31.00 -13.89
CA PHE A 312 -9.44 -29.84 -13.88
C PHE A 312 -9.37 -29.20 -15.26
N GLY A 313 -9.31 -27.85 -15.31
CA GLY A 313 -8.99 -27.12 -16.54
C GLY A 313 -10.05 -27.15 -17.66
N THR A 314 -11.32 -27.45 -17.34
CA THR A 314 -12.40 -27.57 -18.34
C THR A 314 -12.86 -26.23 -18.91
N ASP A 315 -12.79 -25.15 -18.13
CA ASP A 315 -13.29 -23.83 -18.55
C ASP A 315 -12.15 -22.96 -19.07
N LEU A 316 -12.13 -22.75 -20.39
CA LEU A 316 -11.08 -21.97 -21.07
C LEU A 316 -11.26 -20.45 -20.92
N ASN A 317 -12.44 -20.01 -20.47
CA ASN A 317 -12.82 -18.59 -20.35
C ASN A 317 -12.45 -18.00 -18.97
N LEU A 318 -12.11 -18.84 -18.00
CA LEU A 318 -11.77 -18.40 -16.66
C LEU A 318 -10.38 -17.76 -16.68
N SER A 319 -10.34 -16.47 -16.34
CA SER A 319 -9.08 -15.82 -16.04
C SER A 319 -8.56 -16.35 -14.72
N THR A 320 -7.34 -16.88 -14.72
CA THR A 320 -6.53 -16.80 -13.50
C THR A 320 -6.56 -15.34 -13.08
N GLY A 321 -7.08 -15.04 -11.89
CA GLY A 321 -7.13 -13.68 -11.36
C GLY A 321 -5.74 -13.05 -11.45
N GLN A 322 -5.66 -11.70 -11.45
CA GLN A 322 -4.39 -11.02 -11.31
C GLN A 322 -3.60 -11.73 -10.21
N PRO A 323 -2.43 -12.33 -10.51
CA PRO A 323 -1.68 -13.03 -9.50
C PRO A 323 -1.29 -11.97 -8.48
N SER A 324 -1.97 -11.95 -7.34
CA SER A 324 -1.50 -11.18 -6.19
C SER A 324 -0.04 -11.57 -5.96
N ASP A 325 0.80 -10.65 -5.50
CA ASP A 325 2.24 -10.88 -5.28
C ASP A 325 2.54 -12.18 -4.49
N ASN A 326 1.57 -12.67 -3.70
CA ASN A 326 1.57 -13.97 -3.02
C ASN A 326 1.63 -15.19 -3.96
N GLN A 327 0.91 -15.16 -5.10
CA GLN A 327 0.86 -16.29 -6.03
C GLN A 327 2.07 -16.35 -6.97
N MET A 328 2.66 -15.20 -7.33
CA MET A 328 3.81 -15.13 -8.25
C MET A 328 5.03 -15.91 -7.77
N ALA A 329 5.30 -15.92 -6.46
CA ALA A 329 6.44 -16.63 -5.89
C ALA A 329 6.13 -18.10 -5.54
N SER A 330 4.86 -18.49 -5.43
CA SER A 330 4.48 -19.91 -5.28
C SER A 330 4.66 -20.72 -6.58
N LYS A 331 4.93 -20.05 -7.71
CA LYS A 331 5.12 -20.67 -9.03
C LYS A 331 6.49 -21.34 -9.24
N SER A 332 7.34 -21.43 -8.21
CA SER A 332 8.64 -22.11 -8.32
C SER A 332 8.53 -23.62 -8.59
N SER A 333 7.37 -24.25 -8.31
CA SER A 333 7.11 -25.67 -8.53
C SER A 333 5.97 -25.90 -9.55
N VAL A 334 5.92 -25.11 -10.62
CA VAL A 334 4.98 -25.34 -11.72
C VAL A 334 5.68 -26.20 -12.77
N LEU A 335 5.34 -27.49 -12.78
CA LEU A 335 5.78 -28.44 -13.80
C LEU A 335 5.17 -28.09 -15.16
N GLN A 336 3.87 -27.85 -15.20
CA GLN A 336 3.14 -27.53 -16.43
C GLN A 336 2.05 -26.49 -16.16
N LYS A 337 1.96 -25.50 -17.05
CA LYS A 337 0.87 -24.51 -17.03
C LYS A 337 -0.46 -25.17 -17.39
N MET A 338 -1.53 -24.72 -16.76
CA MET A 338 -2.89 -25.16 -17.07
C MET A 338 -3.26 -24.83 -18.53
N PRO A 339 -4.14 -25.62 -19.19
CA PRO A 339 -4.50 -25.41 -20.59
C PRO A 339 -5.03 -24.00 -20.92
N ASN A 340 -5.77 -23.38 -20.01
CA ASN A 340 -6.25 -21.99 -20.14
C ASN A 340 -5.09 -20.98 -20.16
N GLU A 341 -4.09 -21.13 -19.27
CA GLU A 341 -2.89 -20.30 -19.26
C GLU A 341 -2.02 -20.53 -20.50
N GLN A 342 -1.99 -21.76 -21.03
CA GLN A 342 -1.27 -22.09 -22.27
C GLN A 342 -1.90 -21.38 -23.47
N ILE A 343 -3.23 -21.43 -23.62
CA ILE A 343 -3.95 -20.73 -24.70
C ILE A 343 -3.76 -19.22 -24.59
N ARG A 344 -3.91 -18.65 -23.39
CA ARG A 344 -3.73 -17.21 -23.15
C ARG A 344 -2.32 -16.73 -23.51
N ASN A 345 -1.30 -17.49 -23.10
CA ASN A 345 0.10 -17.12 -23.33
C ASN A 345 0.64 -17.63 -24.67
N GLN A 346 -0.18 -18.24 -25.52
CA GLN A 346 0.26 -18.93 -26.73
C GLN A 346 0.99 -17.98 -27.69
N LEU A 347 0.43 -16.80 -27.95
CA LEU A 347 1.05 -15.80 -28.82
C LEU A 347 2.39 -15.29 -28.26
N MET A 348 2.50 -15.11 -26.94
CA MET A 348 3.75 -14.72 -26.29
C MET A 348 4.80 -15.82 -26.37
N ALA A 349 4.41 -17.08 -26.19
CA ALA A 349 5.30 -18.23 -26.33
C ALA A 349 5.80 -18.38 -27.78
N ILE A 350 4.89 -18.28 -28.75
CA ILE A 350 5.23 -18.30 -30.19
C ILE A 350 6.18 -17.14 -30.49
N SER A 351 5.83 -15.91 -30.12
CA SER A 351 6.66 -14.73 -30.32
C SER A 351 8.08 -14.92 -29.76
N ARG A 352 8.22 -15.35 -28.50
CA ARG A 352 9.54 -15.62 -27.89
C ARG A 352 10.32 -16.70 -28.64
N SER A 353 9.66 -17.80 -29.01
CA SER A 353 10.30 -18.88 -29.76
C SER A 353 10.76 -18.45 -31.15
N VAL A 354 9.97 -17.63 -31.84
CA VAL A 354 10.29 -17.07 -33.16
C VAL A 354 11.43 -16.08 -33.04
N TYR A 355 11.39 -15.15 -32.08
CA TYR A 355 12.50 -14.20 -31.87
C TYR A 355 13.81 -14.92 -31.54
N ALA A 356 13.78 -15.91 -30.63
CA ALA A 356 14.96 -16.71 -30.31
C ALA A 356 15.48 -17.48 -31.55
N SER A 357 14.58 -18.04 -32.35
CA SER A 357 14.95 -18.75 -33.59
C SER A 357 15.55 -17.79 -34.63
N MET A 358 14.96 -16.60 -34.80
CA MET A 358 15.47 -15.56 -35.71
C MET A 358 16.86 -15.07 -35.28
N GLU A 359 17.10 -14.96 -33.98
CA GLU A 359 18.40 -14.57 -33.44
C GLU A 359 19.49 -15.60 -33.75
N ILE A 360 19.16 -16.89 -33.64
CA ILE A 360 20.08 -17.99 -33.97
C ILE A 360 20.30 -18.10 -35.49
N ILE A 361 19.25 -17.99 -36.30
CA ILE A 361 19.34 -18.21 -37.75
C ILE A 361 20.04 -17.05 -38.46
N ASN A 362 19.78 -15.80 -38.05
CA ASN A 362 20.28 -14.61 -38.73
C ASN A 362 21.38 -13.89 -37.95
N GLU A 363 22.35 -14.63 -37.41
CA GLU A 363 23.42 -14.04 -36.59
C GLU A 363 24.25 -13.01 -37.37
N LYS A 364 24.58 -13.28 -38.64
CA LYS A 364 25.39 -12.38 -39.48
C LYS A 364 24.66 -11.08 -39.84
N GLY A 365 23.42 -11.18 -40.32
CA GLY A 365 22.62 -10.00 -40.67
C GLY A 365 22.26 -9.15 -39.46
N ASN A 366 22.01 -9.78 -38.30
CA ASN A 366 21.77 -9.05 -37.05
C ASN A 366 23.03 -8.34 -36.54
N LYS A 367 24.22 -8.97 -36.63
CA LYS A 367 25.50 -8.31 -36.30
C LYS A 367 25.74 -7.10 -37.19
N GLU A 368 25.61 -7.25 -38.51
CA GLU A 368 25.78 -6.14 -39.44
C GLU A 368 24.78 -4.99 -39.20
N ARG A 369 23.50 -5.32 -38.93
CA ARG A 369 22.48 -4.32 -38.62
C ARG A 369 22.78 -3.61 -37.29
N ASN A 370 23.19 -4.34 -36.27
CA ASN A 370 23.55 -3.78 -34.97
C ASN A 370 24.82 -2.93 -35.06
N ASP A 371 25.80 -3.32 -35.86
CA ASP A 371 27.03 -2.56 -36.05
C ASP A 371 26.78 -1.29 -36.87
N LYS A 372 25.94 -1.34 -37.91
CA LYS A 372 25.45 -0.13 -38.59
C LYS A 372 24.72 0.79 -37.64
N LEU A 373 23.80 0.26 -36.82
CA LEU A 373 23.08 1.06 -35.83
C LEU A 373 24.02 1.71 -34.82
N LYS A 374 25.03 0.99 -34.32
CA LYS A 374 26.07 1.56 -33.43
C LYS A 374 26.85 2.68 -34.13
N GLN A 375 27.23 2.49 -35.39
CA GLN A 375 27.92 3.51 -36.17
C GLN A 375 27.04 4.75 -36.39
N ASP A 376 25.76 4.57 -36.71
CA ASP A 376 24.82 5.67 -36.91
C ASP A 376 24.55 6.42 -35.61
N ILE A 377 24.41 5.72 -34.48
CA ILE A 377 24.30 6.35 -33.16
C ILE A 377 25.57 7.14 -32.85
N ALA A 378 26.76 6.57 -33.06
CA ALA A 378 28.03 7.26 -32.82
C ALA A 378 28.19 8.50 -33.72
N ARG A 379 27.88 8.40 -35.01
CA ARG A 379 27.92 9.53 -35.94
C ARG A 379 26.95 10.63 -35.54
N THR A 380 25.72 10.25 -35.18
CA THR A 380 24.70 11.19 -34.70
C THR A 380 25.18 11.90 -33.44
N TYR A 381 25.76 11.15 -32.50
CA TYR A 381 26.35 11.69 -31.29
C TYR A 381 27.46 12.70 -31.62
N TYR A 382 28.46 12.35 -32.42
CA TYR A 382 29.57 13.26 -32.75
C TYR A 382 29.11 14.53 -33.49
N ARG A 383 28.09 14.41 -34.35
CA ARG A 383 27.51 15.57 -35.05
C ARG A 383 26.81 16.51 -34.07
N ASP A 384 26.06 15.96 -33.13
CA ASP A 384 25.16 16.73 -32.26
C ASP A 384 25.83 17.11 -30.92
N GLU A 385 26.96 16.48 -30.54
CA GLU A 385 27.68 16.68 -29.28
C GLU A 385 28.00 18.15 -29.03
N VAL A 386 28.57 18.84 -30.03
CA VAL A 386 28.98 20.24 -29.88
C VAL A 386 27.77 21.14 -29.62
N ASN A 387 26.66 20.88 -30.29
CA ASN A 387 25.44 21.67 -30.15
C ASN A 387 24.74 21.37 -28.81
N GLN A 388 24.61 20.10 -28.44
CA GLN A 388 24.06 19.70 -27.14
C GLN A 388 24.92 20.21 -25.98
N ARG A 389 26.25 20.17 -26.11
CA ARG A 389 27.17 20.71 -25.10
C ARG A 389 27.00 22.21 -24.92
N LYS A 390 26.90 22.98 -26.02
CA LYS A 390 26.61 24.42 -25.96
C LYS A 390 25.27 24.69 -25.28
N GLU A 391 24.25 23.89 -25.59
CA GLU A 391 22.93 24.05 -24.98
C GLU A 391 22.91 23.72 -23.48
N ILE A 392 23.61 22.66 -23.07
CA ILE A 392 23.79 22.30 -21.66
C ILE A 392 24.54 23.40 -20.91
N LEU A 393 25.58 23.99 -21.51
CA LEU A 393 26.31 25.12 -20.92
C LEU A 393 25.43 26.37 -20.80
N ARG A 394 24.68 26.73 -21.85
CA ARG A 394 23.71 27.84 -21.79
C ARG A 394 22.63 27.60 -20.72
N ARG A 395 22.13 26.37 -20.61
CA ARG A 395 21.18 25.99 -19.57
C ARG A 395 21.78 26.08 -18.18
N ARG A 396 23.05 25.69 -18.01
CA ARG A 396 23.78 25.86 -16.74
C ARG A 396 23.90 27.33 -16.36
N GLU A 397 24.29 28.20 -17.30
CA GLU A 397 24.37 29.64 -17.08
C GLU A 397 23.01 30.24 -16.69
N LEU A 398 21.93 29.82 -17.38
CA LEU A 398 20.58 30.26 -17.06
C LEU A 398 20.15 29.81 -15.65
N ILE A 399 20.46 28.57 -15.26
CA ILE A 399 20.17 28.04 -13.92
C ILE A 399 20.97 28.80 -12.85
N GLU A 400 22.25 29.10 -13.09
CA GLU A 400 23.06 29.87 -12.14
C GLU A 400 22.53 31.30 -12.00
N ARG A 401 22.20 32.00 -13.11
CA ARG A 401 21.55 33.32 -13.03
C ARG A 401 20.23 33.26 -12.25
N TYR A 402 19.40 32.25 -12.49
CA TYR A 402 18.14 32.10 -11.78
C TYR A 402 18.34 31.79 -10.29
N LYS A 403 19.37 31.02 -9.92
CA LYS A 403 19.74 30.79 -8.52
C LYS A 403 20.24 32.08 -7.87
N GLU A 404 21.09 32.85 -8.54
CA GLU A 404 21.58 34.14 -8.07
C GLU A 404 20.43 35.13 -7.86
N GLU A 405 19.52 35.26 -8.83
CA GLU A 405 18.31 36.08 -8.70
C GLU A 405 17.46 35.64 -7.49
N LYS A 406 17.23 34.33 -7.34
CA LYS A 406 16.44 33.81 -6.20
C LYS A 406 17.14 34.00 -4.86
N GLU A 407 18.47 33.87 -4.82
CA GLU A 407 19.27 34.11 -3.62
C GLU A 407 19.29 35.60 -3.26
N THR A 408 19.43 36.49 -4.25
CA THR A 408 19.35 37.93 -4.03
C THR A 408 17.96 38.36 -3.56
N GLU A 409 16.89 37.80 -4.13
CA GLU A 409 15.52 38.04 -3.67
C GLU A 409 15.32 37.54 -2.22
N SER A 410 15.80 36.33 -1.90
CA SER A 410 15.75 35.79 -0.54
C SER A 410 16.55 36.63 0.45
N ARG A 411 17.73 37.11 0.05
CA ARG A 411 18.60 37.98 0.85
C ARG A 411 17.98 39.36 1.04
N ASN A 412 17.35 39.92 0.02
CA ASN A 412 16.63 41.19 0.12
C ASN A 412 15.42 41.06 1.05
N LYS A 413 14.63 39.97 0.94
CA LYS A 413 13.54 39.68 1.89
C LYS A 413 14.03 39.52 3.33
N LEU A 414 15.19 38.89 3.54
CA LEU A 414 15.79 38.77 4.86
C LEU A 414 16.27 40.13 5.39
N ARG A 415 16.93 40.93 4.55
CA ARG A 415 17.36 42.30 4.88
C ARG A 415 16.20 43.21 5.19
N GLU A 416 15.12 43.17 4.41
CA GLU A 416 13.89 43.92 4.69
C GLU A 416 13.30 43.52 6.04
N ARG A 417 13.25 42.22 6.36
CA ARG A 417 12.82 41.74 7.69
C ARG A 417 13.75 42.19 8.81
N GLU A 418 15.07 42.16 8.60
CA GLU A 418 16.04 42.66 9.58
C GLU A 418 15.96 44.17 9.76
N ILE A 419 15.78 44.96 8.69
CA ILE A 419 15.60 46.41 8.77
C ILE A 419 14.31 46.73 9.51
N VAL A 420 13.20 46.05 9.21
CA VAL A 420 11.94 46.22 9.94
C VAL A 420 12.11 45.85 11.41
N SER A 421 12.80 44.74 11.72
CA SER A 421 13.04 44.30 13.11
C SER A 421 13.97 45.27 13.86
N ARG A 422 15.05 45.75 13.22
CA ARG A 422 15.96 46.75 13.82
C ARG A 422 15.27 48.09 13.98
N HIS A 423 14.43 48.52 13.04
CA HIS A 423 13.68 49.76 13.19
C HIS A 423 12.69 49.65 14.36
N GLN A 424 12.07 48.49 14.55
CA GLN A 424 11.24 48.22 15.73
C GLN A 424 12.05 48.16 17.03
N GLU A 425 13.25 47.57 17.02
CA GLU A 425 14.12 47.54 18.20
C GLU A 425 14.73 48.90 18.52
N ASP A 426 15.19 49.65 17.53
CA ASP A 426 15.70 51.02 17.66
C ASP A 426 14.59 51.97 18.10
N GLU A 427 13.34 51.79 17.66
CA GLU A 427 12.21 52.54 18.21
C GLU A 427 11.99 52.23 19.68
N ARG A 428 12.05 50.96 20.08
CA ARG A 428 11.90 50.56 21.49
C ARG A 428 13.07 51.02 22.35
N VAL A 429 14.30 50.98 21.83
CA VAL A 429 15.51 51.46 22.51
C VAL A 429 15.53 52.99 22.54
N LYS A 430 15.10 53.69 21.49
CA LYS A 430 14.93 55.15 21.50
C LYS A 430 13.82 55.56 22.45
N GLU A 431 12.72 54.83 22.56
CA GLU A 431 11.69 55.08 23.58
C GLU A 431 12.26 54.91 24.99
N ASP A 432 13.06 53.86 25.24
CA ASP A 432 13.61 53.60 26.58
C ASP A 432 14.83 54.51 26.90
N GLU A 433 15.66 54.86 25.91
CA GLU A 433 16.71 55.87 26.03
C GLU A 433 16.12 57.28 26.15
N ASN A 434 15.06 57.63 25.43
CA ASN A 434 14.36 58.91 25.60
C ASN A 434 13.67 58.95 26.95
N ARG A 435 13.22 57.82 27.50
CA ARG A 435 12.70 57.76 28.88
C ARG A 435 13.81 58.01 29.91
N ARG A 436 15.04 57.52 29.69
CA ARG A 436 16.22 57.77 30.55
C ARG A 436 16.86 59.15 30.34
N LYS A 437 16.92 59.64 29.10
CA LYS A 437 17.44 60.96 28.71
C LYS A 437 16.43 62.06 29.02
N ALA A 438 15.12 61.85 28.93
CA ALA A 438 14.11 62.81 29.39
C ALA A 438 14.20 63.05 30.90
N GLU A 439 14.67 62.07 31.68
CA GLU A 439 14.94 62.22 33.11
C GLU A 439 16.22 63.05 33.39
N GLN A 440 17.24 62.98 32.52
CA GLN A 440 18.48 63.78 32.62
C GLN A 440 18.45 65.14 31.88
N ALA A 441 17.71 65.25 30.78
CA ALA A 441 17.57 66.44 29.93
C ALA A 441 16.49 67.41 30.44
N ARG A 442 15.56 66.94 31.31
CA ARG A 442 14.68 67.81 32.11
C ARG A 442 15.46 68.82 32.98
N ARG A 443 16.75 68.58 33.24
CA ARG A 443 17.64 69.49 33.99
C ARG A 443 18.50 70.41 33.12
N LYS A 444 18.54 70.27 31.78
CA LYS A 444 19.45 71.07 30.92
C LYS A 444 18.83 71.65 29.64
N ALA A 445 17.54 71.46 29.38
CA ALA A 445 16.88 71.98 28.17
C ALA A 445 15.92 73.17 28.44
N GLU A 446 16.24 74.02 29.42
CA GLU A 446 15.58 75.33 29.62
C GLU A 446 16.13 76.41 28.66
N ALA A 447 16.99 76.05 27.69
CA ALA A 447 17.74 77.00 26.85
C ALA A 447 17.59 76.82 25.32
N ALA A 448 16.64 76.00 24.83
CA ALA A 448 16.45 75.79 23.37
C ALA A 448 15.03 76.09 22.87
N LEU A 449 14.22 76.79 23.66
CA LEU A 449 12.79 77.04 23.42
C LEU A 449 12.48 78.11 22.34
N GLU A 450 13.48 78.72 21.71
CA GLU A 450 13.25 79.69 20.62
C GLU A 450 13.42 79.12 19.20
N ARG A 451 14.02 77.92 19.00
CA ARG A 451 14.07 77.29 17.66
C ARG A 451 12.83 76.45 17.32
N GLU A 452 12.04 76.07 18.32
CA GLU A 452 10.93 75.11 18.17
C GLU A 452 9.67 75.73 17.52
N LYS A 453 9.48 77.05 17.63
CA LYS A 453 8.29 77.73 17.09
C LYS A 453 8.32 77.90 15.57
N GLU A 454 9.51 77.92 14.95
CA GLU A 454 9.64 77.95 13.49
C GLU A 454 9.60 76.55 12.87
N GLU A 455 10.21 75.55 13.52
CA GLU A 455 10.13 74.13 13.10
C GLU A 455 8.70 73.59 13.17
N HIS A 456 7.94 73.91 14.23
CA HIS A 456 6.54 73.48 14.36
C HIS A 456 5.65 74.03 13.24
N ARG A 457 5.89 75.28 12.80
CA ARG A 457 5.11 75.93 11.73
C ARG A 457 5.46 75.39 10.34
N LEU A 458 6.74 75.05 10.13
CA LEU A 458 7.20 74.40 8.90
C LEU A 458 6.73 72.94 8.81
N ASN A 459 6.80 72.18 9.91
CA ASN A 459 6.32 70.80 9.98
C ASN A 459 4.80 70.70 9.81
N MET A 460 4.03 71.66 10.35
CA MET A 460 2.57 71.70 10.15
C MET A 460 2.21 71.95 8.68
N LYS A 461 2.95 72.85 7.99
CA LYS A 461 2.77 73.09 6.56
C LYS A 461 3.08 71.85 5.73
N ILE A 462 4.17 71.15 6.05
CA ILE A 462 4.57 69.90 5.38
C ILE A 462 3.55 68.77 5.64
N ALA A 463 2.99 68.67 6.85
CA ALA A 463 1.98 67.67 7.19
C ALA A 463 0.65 67.91 6.45
N ILE A 464 0.21 69.17 6.33
CA ILE A 464 -0.99 69.56 5.57
C ILE A 464 -0.80 69.34 4.06
N ASP A 465 0.38 69.67 3.52
CA ASP A 465 0.70 69.44 2.10
C ASP A 465 0.76 67.94 1.76
N LYS A 466 1.33 67.10 2.64
CA LYS A 466 1.28 65.63 2.49
C LYS A 466 -0.15 65.07 2.56
N LEU A 467 -1.01 65.67 3.38
CA LEU A 467 -2.42 65.28 3.44
C LEU A 467 -3.16 65.61 2.13
N ARG A 468 -2.78 66.70 1.44
CA ARG A 468 -3.34 67.09 0.14
C ARG A 468 -2.92 66.17 -1.02
N GLU A 469 -1.83 65.42 -0.90
CA GLU A 469 -1.42 64.46 -1.93
C GLU A 469 -2.37 63.25 -2.00
N SER A 470 -2.96 62.85 -0.86
CA SER A 470 -3.95 61.77 -0.78
C SER A 470 -5.36 62.25 -1.16
N GLU A 471 -6.07 61.51 -2.02
CA GLU A 471 -7.46 61.84 -2.42
C GLU A 471 -8.43 61.89 -1.23
N ILE A 472 -8.18 61.09 -0.19
CA ILE A 472 -8.99 61.06 1.04
C ILE A 472 -8.64 62.25 1.93
N GLY A 473 -7.36 62.66 1.97
CA GLY A 473 -6.92 63.81 2.76
C GLY A 473 -7.42 65.14 2.20
N ARG A 474 -7.55 65.30 0.87
CA ARG A 474 -8.20 66.47 0.25
C ARG A 474 -9.63 66.70 0.72
N ARG A 475 -10.43 65.64 0.85
CA ARG A 475 -11.82 65.75 1.36
C ARG A 475 -11.89 66.16 2.83
N ILE A 476 -10.90 65.79 3.65
CA ILE A 476 -10.84 66.18 5.06
C ILE A 476 -10.51 67.67 5.19
N VAL A 477 -9.56 68.15 4.39
CA VAL A 477 -9.14 69.56 4.34
C VAL A 477 -10.30 70.47 3.88
N GLU A 478 -11.09 70.04 2.90
CA GLU A 478 -12.30 70.77 2.45
C GLU A 478 -13.44 70.80 3.47
N LEU A 479 -13.57 69.77 4.33
CA LEU A 479 -14.66 69.65 5.32
C LEU A 479 -14.41 70.43 6.62
N ILE A 480 -13.15 70.54 7.05
CA ILE A 480 -12.78 71.14 8.35
C ILE A 480 -12.26 72.59 8.16
N GLY A 481 -11.66 72.91 7.01
CA GLY A 481 -11.16 74.25 6.70
C GLY A 481 -9.74 74.52 7.21
N ASP A 482 -8.97 75.24 6.40
CA ASP A 482 -7.52 75.44 6.59
C ASP A 482 -7.17 76.16 7.91
N GLU A 483 -8.05 77.00 8.46
CA GLU A 483 -7.78 77.79 9.68
C GLU A 483 -7.98 77.03 11.00
N GLU A 484 -8.83 75.99 11.03
CA GLU A 484 -9.02 75.16 12.23
C GLU A 484 -7.98 74.03 12.31
N LEU A 485 -7.45 73.57 11.17
CA LEU A 485 -6.40 72.55 11.11
C LEU A 485 -5.08 72.99 11.78
N PHE A 486 -4.76 74.29 11.78
CA PHE A 486 -3.56 74.81 12.43
C PHE A 486 -3.59 74.75 13.96
N LYS A 487 -4.76 74.49 14.57
CA LYS A 487 -4.92 74.37 16.03
C LYS A 487 -4.69 72.95 16.54
N TYR A 488 -4.66 71.95 15.66
CA TYR A 488 -4.45 70.55 16.02
C TYR A 488 -2.96 70.18 15.98
N ASP A 489 -2.57 69.24 16.84
CA ASP A 489 -1.22 68.68 16.91
C ASP A 489 -0.96 67.70 15.72
N PRO A 490 0.27 67.58 15.17
CA PRO A 490 0.53 66.74 13.99
C PRO A 490 0.11 65.28 14.14
N ASP A 491 0.23 64.72 15.34
CA ASP A 491 -0.17 63.33 15.63
C ASP A 491 -1.69 63.16 15.67
N SER A 492 -2.41 64.19 16.13
CA SER A 492 -3.88 64.22 16.10
C SER A 492 -4.42 64.31 14.67
N LEU A 493 -3.73 65.02 13.77
CA LEU A 493 -4.10 65.11 12.36
C LEU A 493 -3.90 63.78 11.60
N ASN A 494 -2.79 63.08 11.89
CA ASN A 494 -2.52 61.77 11.31
C ASN A 494 -3.50 60.70 11.78
N SER A 495 -3.88 60.70 13.06
CA SER A 495 -4.89 59.75 13.57
C SER A 495 -6.25 59.96 12.89
N LEU A 496 -6.67 61.22 12.69
CA LEU A 496 -7.90 61.54 11.97
C LEU A 496 -7.86 61.08 10.51
N HIS A 497 -6.70 61.19 9.86
CA HIS A 497 -6.49 60.69 8.51
C HIS A 497 -6.58 59.16 8.44
N ILE A 498 -5.93 58.45 9.37
CA ILE A 498 -5.97 57.00 9.46
C ILE A 498 -7.41 56.51 9.68
N ASP A 499 -8.17 57.14 10.57
CA ASP A 499 -9.56 56.78 10.83
C ASP A 499 -10.46 57.01 9.60
N ALA A 500 -10.26 58.10 8.87
CA ALA A 500 -10.96 58.35 7.61
C ALA A 500 -10.62 57.32 6.52
N VAL A 501 -9.35 56.91 6.43
CA VAL A 501 -8.90 55.85 5.51
C VAL A 501 -9.50 54.49 5.89
N ILE A 502 -9.54 54.16 7.18
CA ILE A 502 -10.16 52.91 7.68
C ILE A 502 -11.66 52.91 7.37
N LYS A 503 -12.35 54.03 7.59
CA LYS A 503 -13.79 54.17 7.28
C LYS A 503 -14.05 54.01 5.78
N HIS A 504 -13.27 54.68 4.93
CA HIS A 504 -13.39 54.54 3.48
C HIS A 504 -13.09 53.09 3.01
N SER A 505 -12.08 52.43 3.59
CA SER A 505 -11.77 51.02 3.32
C SER A 505 -12.93 50.09 3.70
N ARG A 506 -13.60 50.34 4.83
CA ARG A 506 -14.80 49.58 5.25
C ARG A 506 -15.96 49.78 4.28
N GLU A 507 -16.24 51.01 3.85
CA GLU A 507 -17.28 51.31 2.87
C GLU A 507 -17.02 50.65 1.51
N GLN A 508 -15.77 50.64 1.03
CA GLN A 508 -15.39 49.95 -0.20
C GLN A 508 -15.57 48.43 -0.08
N LYS A 509 -15.21 47.83 1.06
CA LYS A 509 -15.45 46.40 1.32
C LYS A 509 -16.94 46.06 1.33
N GLU A 510 -17.80 46.92 1.86
CA GLU A 510 -19.25 46.71 1.81
C GLU A 510 -19.80 46.82 0.37
N LYS A 511 -19.37 47.82 -0.40
CA LYS A 511 -19.72 47.92 -1.83
C LYS A 511 -19.28 46.69 -2.61
N LEU A 512 -18.09 46.17 -2.33
CA LEU A 512 -17.57 44.96 -2.96
C LEU A 512 -18.41 43.73 -2.60
N LYS A 513 -18.84 43.58 -1.34
CA LYS A 513 -19.77 42.50 -0.92
C LYS A 513 -21.10 42.54 -1.69
N VAL A 514 -21.63 43.74 -1.95
CA VAL A 514 -22.86 43.90 -2.74
C VAL A 514 -22.61 43.52 -4.21
N GLN A 515 -21.47 43.87 -4.79
CA GLN A 515 -21.11 43.44 -6.15
C GLN A 515 -20.92 41.93 -6.26
N TYR A 516 -20.27 41.29 -5.28
CA TYR A 516 -20.16 39.82 -5.23
C TYR A 516 -21.52 39.14 -5.26
N LYS A 517 -22.50 39.65 -4.49
CA LYS A 517 -23.87 39.12 -4.53
C LYS A 517 -24.52 39.28 -5.90
N LYS A 518 -24.29 40.41 -6.59
CA LYS A 518 -24.80 40.62 -7.96
C LYS A 518 -24.20 39.63 -8.95
N VAL A 519 -22.89 39.34 -8.84
CA VAL A 519 -22.23 38.35 -9.69
C VAL A 519 -22.78 36.95 -9.41
N ASP A 520 -22.99 36.58 -8.14
CA ASP A 520 -23.58 35.28 -7.78
C ASP A 520 -24.99 35.12 -8.37
N TYR A 521 -25.85 36.15 -8.25
CA TYR A 521 -27.18 36.13 -8.86
C TYR A 521 -27.13 36.06 -10.38
N PHE A 522 -26.17 36.73 -11.02
CA PHE A 522 -26.00 36.69 -12.47
C PHE A 522 -25.57 35.29 -12.94
N VAL A 523 -24.59 34.67 -12.28
CA VAL A 523 -24.14 33.30 -12.59
C VAL A 523 -25.25 32.28 -12.36
N ARG A 524 -26.08 32.48 -11.32
CA ARG A 524 -27.24 31.62 -11.09
C ARG A 524 -28.29 31.73 -12.20
N ALA A 525 -28.59 32.95 -12.65
CA ALA A 525 -29.51 33.18 -13.76
C ALA A 525 -29.00 32.59 -15.08
N LEU A 526 -27.68 32.64 -15.33
CA LEU A 526 -27.06 31.97 -16.48
C LEU A 526 -27.24 30.45 -16.41
N HIS A 527 -26.95 29.83 -15.26
CA HIS A 527 -27.17 28.39 -15.09
C HIS A 527 -28.65 27.99 -15.23
N GLU A 528 -29.58 28.78 -14.70
CA GLU A 528 -31.02 28.52 -14.85
C GLU A 528 -31.46 28.58 -16.33
N ALA A 529 -30.83 29.44 -17.14
CA ALA A 529 -31.06 29.50 -18.58
C ALA A 529 -30.37 28.35 -19.36
N GLU A 530 -29.24 27.83 -18.87
CA GLU A 530 -28.49 26.74 -19.51
C GLU A 530 -29.09 25.35 -19.27
N VAL A 531 -29.63 25.09 -18.07
CA VAL A 531 -30.24 23.79 -17.70
C VAL A 531 -31.26 23.25 -18.73
N PRO A 532 -32.23 24.04 -19.26
CA PRO A 532 -33.15 23.53 -20.26
C PRO A 532 -32.47 23.21 -21.60
N LEU A 533 -31.45 23.98 -22.01
CA LEU A 533 -30.69 23.71 -23.23
C LEU A 533 -29.88 22.42 -23.12
N ILE A 534 -29.27 22.18 -21.97
CA ILE A 534 -28.53 20.93 -21.69
C ILE A 534 -29.50 19.73 -21.69
N SER A 535 -30.70 19.91 -21.15
CA SER A 535 -31.72 18.85 -21.12
C SER A 535 -32.19 18.49 -22.54
N GLN A 536 -32.44 19.50 -23.39
CA GLN A 536 -32.75 19.29 -24.81
C GLN A 536 -31.60 18.60 -25.54
N LEU A 537 -30.35 19.00 -25.31
CA LEU A 537 -29.18 18.37 -25.92
C LEU A 537 -29.08 16.89 -25.53
N SER A 538 -29.29 16.57 -24.25
CA SER A 538 -29.29 15.20 -23.73
C SER A 538 -30.39 14.32 -24.35
N GLU A 539 -31.59 14.89 -24.56
CA GLU A 539 -32.69 14.19 -25.23
C GLU A 539 -32.37 13.91 -26.71
N THR A 540 -31.81 14.88 -27.43
CA THR A 540 -31.41 14.68 -28.84
C THR A 540 -30.29 13.66 -29.00
N GLU A 541 -29.30 13.65 -28.10
CA GLU A 541 -28.25 12.62 -28.08
C GLU A 541 -28.83 11.23 -27.78
N SER A 542 -29.78 11.15 -26.85
CA SER A 542 -30.47 9.91 -26.52
C SER A 542 -31.29 9.37 -27.70
N GLN A 543 -31.95 10.24 -28.46
CA GLN A 543 -32.66 9.87 -29.69
C GLN A 543 -31.69 9.38 -30.77
N ARG A 544 -30.60 10.10 -31.04
CA ARG A 544 -29.56 9.66 -31.99
C ARG A 544 -28.98 8.29 -31.65
N ARG A 545 -28.71 8.04 -30.36
CA ARG A 545 -28.24 6.71 -29.90
C ARG A 545 -29.26 5.60 -30.18
N ARG A 546 -30.56 5.88 -29.99
CA ARG A 546 -31.62 4.91 -30.30
C ARG A 546 -31.73 4.65 -31.81
N GLU A 547 -31.61 5.69 -32.64
CA GLU A 547 -31.63 5.57 -34.11
C GLU A 547 -30.45 4.73 -34.63
N ILE A 548 -29.23 4.98 -34.12
CA ILE A 548 -28.04 4.18 -34.45
C ILE A 548 -28.27 2.72 -34.05
N GLN A 549 -28.79 2.47 -32.84
CA GLN A 549 -29.04 1.11 -32.36
C GLN A 549 -30.14 0.39 -33.18
N GLN A 550 -31.16 1.11 -33.65
CA GLN A 550 -32.18 0.56 -34.54
C GLN A 550 -31.59 0.22 -35.92
N SER A 551 -30.80 1.12 -36.51
CA SER A 551 -30.10 0.89 -37.77
C SER A 551 -29.14 -0.31 -37.69
N GLU A 552 -28.37 -0.45 -36.61
CA GLU A 552 -27.50 -1.61 -36.39
C GLU A 552 -28.29 -2.91 -36.29
N ARG A 553 -29.45 -2.87 -35.60
CA ARG A 553 -30.35 -4.02 -35.47
C ARG A 553 -30.93 -4.43 -36.82
N GLU A 554 -31.37 -3.49 -37.65
CA GLU A 554 -31.88 -3.75 -39.00
C GLU A 554 -30.80 -4.39 -39.88
N ASN A 555 -29.59 -3.81 -39.89
CA ASN A 555 -28.43 -4.36 -40.61
C ASN A 555 -28.04 -5.77 -40.12
N ALA A 556 -28.23 -6.07 -38.83
CA ALA A 556 -27.97 -7.39 -38.26
C ALA A 556 -29.05 -8.41 -38.68
N ILE A 557 -30.31 -7.99 -38.74
CA ILE A 557 -31.42 -8.83 -39.22
C ILE A 557 -31.22 -9.14 -40.71
N GLU A 558 -30.88 -8.15 -41.53
CA GLU A 558 -30.62 -8.35 -42.96
C GLU A 558 -29.44 -9.31 -43.19
N ARG A 559 -28.34 -9.13 -42.45
CA ARG A 559 -27.19 -10.06 -42.49
C ARG A 559 -27.59 -11.48 -42.08
N ARG A 560 -28.42 -11.62 -41.04
CA ARG A 560 -28.93 -12.93 -40.61
C ARG A 560 -29.76 -13.59 -41.71
N GLU A 561 -30.70 -12.87 -42.33
CA GLU A 561 -31.53 -13.41 -43.42
C GLU A 561 -30.67 -13.78 -44.64
N ARG A 562 -29.64 -13.00 -44.97
CA ARG A 562 -28.68 -13.34 -46.03
C ARG A 562 -27.91 -14.62 -45.70
N LEU A 563 -27.40 -14.76 -44.47
CA LEU A 563 -26.64 -15.95 -44.05
C LEU A 563 -27.51 -17.20 -43.95
N LYS A 564 -28.79 -17.07 -43.60
CA LYS A 564 -29.73 -18.19 -43.54
C LYS A 564 -29.88 -18.89 -44.90
N ARG A 565 -29.73 -18.16 -46.01
CA ARG A 565 -29.76 -18.73 -47.38
C ARG A 565 -28.57 -19.65 -47.66
N MET A 566 -27.47 -19.54 -46.91
CA MET A 566 -26.27 -20.36 -47.07
C MET A 566 -26.26 -21.60 -46.16
N GLU A 567 -27.33 -21.87 -45.40
CA GLU A 567 -27.38 -23.01 -44.49
C GLU A 567 -27.33 -24.34 -45.25
N ASP A 568 -27.97 -24.42 -46.41
CA ASP A 568 -27.95 -25.61 -47.26
C ASP A 568 -26.53 -25.88 -47.81
N ASP A 569 -25.85 -24.86 -48.34
CA ASP A 569 -24.46 -24.95 -48.81
C ASP A 569 -23.49 -25.39 -47.69
N LYS A 570 -23.66 -24.81 -46.49
CA LYS A 570 -22.90 -25.19 -45.30
C LYS A 570 -23.16 -26.63 -44.91
N SER A 571 -24.41 -27.08 -44.95
CA SER A 571 -24.77 -28.47 -44.62
C SER A 571 -24.14 -29.45 -45.61
N ALA A 572 -24.19 -29.14 -46.91
CA ALA A 572 -23.57 -29.94 -47.97
C ALA A 572 -22.04 -29.98 -47.82
N PHE A 573 -21.40 -28.85 -47.52
CA PHE A 573 -19.96 -28.78 -47.26
C PHE A 573 -19.55 -29.59 -46.02
N LEU A 574 -20.29 -29.46 -44.92
CA LEU A 574 -20.05 -30.24 -43.70
C LEU A 574 -20.26 -31.74 -43.94
N GLN A 575 -21.23 -32.13 -44.76
CA GLN A 575 -21.47 -33.52 -45.12
C GLN A 575 -20.34 -34.07 -46.00
N SER A 576 -19.81 -33.28 -46.93
CA SER A 576 -18.62 -33.63 -47.73
C SER A 576 -17.38 -33.87 -46.84
N ILE A 577 -17.11 -32.97 -45.89
CA ILE A 577 -16.01 -33.14 -44.93
C ILE A 577 -16.22 -34.38 -44.04
N ARG A 578 -17.45 -34.61 -43.56
CA ARG A 578 -17.76 -35.79 -42.75
C ARG A 578 -17.63 -37.08 -43.56
N GLY A 579 -18.02 -37.06 -44.83
CA GLY A 579 -17.83 -38.17 -45.77
C GLY A 579 -16.35 -38.51 -45.97
N GLN A 580 -15.53 -37.51 -46.34
CA GLN A 580 -14.08 -37.69 -46.50
C GLN A 580 -13.41 -38.21 -45.21
N ARG A 581 -13.77 -37.64 -44.06
CA ARG A 581 -13.24 -38.11 -42.77
C ARG A 581 -13.70 -39.53 -42.42
N HIS A 582 -14.89 -39.93 -42.86
CA HIS A 582 -15.39 -41.29 -42.66
C HIS A 582 -14.62 -42.28 -43.54
N GLU A 583 -14.35 -41.93 -44.80
CA GLU A 583 -13.51 -42.72 -45.70
C GLU A 583 -12.08 -42.87 -45.16
N ASP A 584 -11.47 -41.77 -44.71
CA ASP A 584 -10.15 -41.79 -44.07
C ASP A 584 -10.13 -42.69 -42.81
N PHE A 585 -11.19 -42.63 -42.01
CA PHE A 585 -11.34 -43.47 -40.82
C PHE A 585 -11.46 -44.95 -41.18
N MET A 586 -12.27 -45.29 -42.21
CA MET A 586 -12.44 -46.66 -42.68
C MET A 586 -11.15 -47.21 -43.29
N ALA A 587 -10.39 -46.40 -44.02
CA ALA A 587 -9.07 -46.77 -44.54
C ALA A 587 -8.09 -47.10 -43.40
N LYS A 588 -8.00 -46.22 -42.39
CA LYS A 588 -7.16 -46.45 -41.19
C LYS A 588 -7.61 -47.67 -40.39
N LYS A 589 -8.93 -47.91 -40.29
CA LYS A 589 -9.48 -49.09 -39.62
C LYS A 589 -9.08 -50.38 -40.35
N LYS A 590 -9.17 -50.39 -41.69
CA LYS A 590 -8.75 -51.54 -42.51
C LYS A 590 -7.25 -51.82 -42.39
N GLU A 591 -6.42 -50.78 -42.41
CA GLU A 591 -4.97 -50.89 -42.19
C GLU A 591 -4.66 -51.44 -40.77
N PHE A 592 -5.41 -50.99 -39.77
CA PHE A 592 -5.30 -51.50 -38.40
C PHE A 592 -5.71 -52.97 -38.29
N GLU A 593 -6.81 -53.39 -38.91
CA GLU A 593 -7.26 -54.79 -38.93
C GLU A 593 -6.26 -55.70 -39.66
N GLN A 594 -5.66 -55.23 -40.75
CA GLN A 594 -4.58 -55.94 -41.44
C GLN A 594 -3.37 -56.12 -40.52
N ARG A 595 -2.89 -55.05 -39.87
CA ARG A 595 -1.79 -55.15 -38.89
C ARG A 595 -2.13 -56.09 -37.74
N LEU A 596 -3.36 -56.04 -37.23
CA LEU A 596 -3.82 -56.92 -36.17
C LEU A 596 -3.79 -58.39 -36.61
N SER A 597 -4.19 -58.68 -37.86
CA SER A 597 -4.17 -60.04 -38.42
C SER A 597 -2.75 -60.59 -38.57
N VAL A 598 -1.80 -59.78 -39.06
CA VAL A 598 -0.39 -60.14 -39.18
C VAL A 598 0.22 -60.42 -37.80
N VAL A 599 -0.02 -59.55 -36.82
CA VAL A 599 0.47 -59.74 -35.44
C VAL A 599 -0.16 -60.97 -34.78
N ARG A 600 -1.43 -61.28 -35.07
CA ARG A 600 -2.07 -62.52 -34.61
C ARG A 600 -1.45 -63.76 -35.23
N GLN A 601 -1.16 -63.75 -36.53
CA GLN A 601 -0.48 -64.87 -37.21
C GLN A 601 0.94 -65.07 -36.66
N GLN A 602 1.72 -63.99 -36.50
CA GLN A 602 3.05 -64.06 -35.90
C GLN A 602 3.04 -64.62 -34.48
N ARG A 603 2.01 -64.31 -33.67
CA ARG A 603 1.85 -64.89 -32.33
C ARG A 603 1.41 -66.35 -32.35
N LEU A 604 0.66 -66.78 -33.35
CA LEU A 604 0.26 -68.18 -33.51
C LEU A 604 1.41 -69.06 -34.01
N GLU A 605 2.34 -68.52 -34.78
CA GLU A 605 3.58 -69.22 -35.22
C GLU A 605 4.64 -69.30 -34.12
N GLN A 606 4.54 -68.50 -33.06
CA GLN A 606 5.42 -68.52 -31.89
C GLN A 606 4.95 -69.45 -30.76
N ILE A 607 3.78 -70.07 -30.91
CA ILE A 607 3.26 -71.14 -30.04
C ILE A 607 3.50 -72.46 -30.77
#